data_AF-A0A5Q2NSB5-F1
#
_entry.id   AF-A0A5Q2NSB5-F1
#
_cell.length_a   1.000
_cell.length_b   1.000
_cell.length_c   1.000
_cell.angle_alpha   90.00
_cell.angle_beta   90.00
_cell.angle_gamma   90.00
#
_symmetry.space_group_name_H-M   'P 1'
#
loop_
_entity.id
_entity.type
_entity.pdbx_description
1 polymer ?
#
loop_
_entity_poly.entity_id
_entity_poly.type
_entity_poly.pdbx_seq_one_letter_code
_entity_poly.pdbx_strand_id
1 'polypeptide(L)'
;MISETTASRPSLLSGGSTARAGSLHLSLEPISSLPSVSPAARRPSAGRAGLVSGRIIAPPAQFVPLSAPALSIYRLLASIDRKLNEEGHPMMTLSELKGPYDAIYSLGHNCLPGVQLAKNGLRRYSGPIDWMGSPLLSGVSRALQERFASFMELRNLSVTGIDPNAGCYLVYDPAYHIVSNHDYPVRADHAEALLPYPEVKAKLDRRVDRMLGKLSGSSRILLVRTEGSYPELFELQLVLRSLVGATFAVLYVQHGDTEGIVDLGWRIPHVCAVQIPRVPDMFHDNDGIWRELLDGIYHV
;
A
#
# COMPACT_ATOMS: atom_id res chain seq x y z
N MET A 1 11.71 -58.49 15.20
CA MET A 1 12.71 -59.46 15.67
C MET A 1 14.06 -58.91 15.22
N ILE A 2 14.97 -58.52 16.15
CA ILE A 2 16.08 -59.35 16.67
C ILE A 2 17.06 -59.70 15.53
N SER A 3 18.35 -59.31 15.50
CA SER A 3 19.26 -58.55 16.41
C SER A 3 20.29 -57.75 15.55
N GLU A 4 21.07 -56.75 16.00
CA GLU A 4 22.29 -56.76 16.87
C GLU A 4 23.36 -57.79 16.45
N THR A 5 24.69 -57.59 16.52
CA THR A 5 25.60 -56.52 17.03
C THR A 5 26.92 -56.56 16.18
N THR A 6 28.09 -55.91 16.37
CA THR A 6 28.77 -55.00 17.35
C THR A 6 29.83 -54.20 16.54
N ALA A 7 30.09 -52.90 16.72
CA ALA A 7 30.96 -52.23 17.71
C ALA A 7 32.46 -52.65 17.77
N SER A 8 33.38 -51.70 17.54
CA SER A 8 34.75 -51.66 18.13
C SER A 8 35.48 -50.33 17.87
N ARG A 9 36.25 -49.83 18.87
CA ARG A 9 37.08 -48.60 18.81
C ARG A 9 38.15 -48.58 19.92
N PRO A 10 39.43 -48.31 19.60
CA PRO A 10 40.37 -47.55 20.45
C PRO A 10 40.82 -46.24 19.72
N SER A 11 41.24 -45.10 20.30
CA SER A 11 41.93 -44.73 21.57
C SER A 11 43.43 -45.10 21.59
N LEU A 12 44.40 -44.28 22.08
CA LEU A 12 44.47 -42.83 22.44
C LEU A 12 45.98 -42.46 22.60
N LEU A 13 46.31 -41.28 23.19
CA LEU A 13 47.65 -40.85 23.71
C LEU A 13 48.72 -40.40 22.68
N SER A 14 49.72 -39.54 22.99
CA SER A 14 49.85 -38.45 24.01
C SER A 14 51.16 -37.64 23.84
N GLY A 15 51.20 -36.37 24.29
CA GLY A 15 52.40 -35.49 24.40
C GLY A 15 52.42 -34.35 23.36
N GLY A 16 52.93 -33.13 23.62
CA GLY A 16 53.74 -32.59 24.73
C GLY A 16 55.11 -32.12 24.18
N SER A 17 55.67 -30.93 24.47
CA SER A 17 55.42 -29.92 25.53
C SER A 17 56.07 -28.55 25.20
N THR A 18 55.58 -27.46 25.81
CA THR A 18 56.28 -26.15 26.06
C THR A 18 56.67 -25.28 24.82
N ALA A 19 56.82 -23.94 24.92
CA ALA A 19 56.95 -23.05 26.09
C ALA A 19 56.25 -21.66 26.00
N ARG A 20 56.07 -21.08 27.19
CA ARG A 20 55.99 -19.66 27.65
C ARG A 20 56.56 -18.56 26.73
N ALA A 21 56.24 -17.26 26.93
CA ALA A 21 55.16 -16.55 27.64
C ALA A 21 55.29 -15.02 27.41
N GLY A 22 54.21 -14.26 27.61
CA GLY A 22 54.25 -12.79 27.66
C GLY A 22 52.92 -12.23 28.16
N SER A 23 52.91 -11.57 29.32
CA SER A 23 51.70 -11.04 29.96
C SER A 23 51.89 -9.58 30.32
N LEU A 24 50.88 -8.76 30.03
CA LEU A 24 50.66 -7.48 30.70
C LEU A 24 49.20 -7.42 31.14
N HIS A 25 49.00 -7.05 32.40
CA HIS A 25 47.73 -7.03 33.10
C HIS A 25 47.70 -5.73 33.91
N LEU A 26 46.66 -4.92 33.72
CA LEU A 26 46.43 -3.69 34.47
C LEU A 26 44.96 -3.67 34.90
N SER A 27 44.74 -3.49 36.19
CA SER A 27 43.43 -3.60 36.83
C SER A 27 42.76 -2.24 37.02
N LEU A 28 41.44 -2.28 37.17
CA LEU A 28 40.62 -1.15 37.62
C LEU A 28 40.83 -0.88 39.12
N GLU A 29 40.55 0.35 39.54
CA GLU A 29 39.70 0.70 40.70
C GLU A 29 39.24 2.18 40.56
N PRO A 30 38.16 2.64 41.24
CA PRO A 30 37.46 3.88 40.91
C PRO A 30 37.85 5.09 41.78
N ILE A 31 37.40 6.29 41.37
CA ILE A 31 37.38 7.49 42.23
C ILE A 31 35.97 8.07 42.27
N SER A 32 35.48 8.33 43.48
CA SER A 32 34.18 8.93 43.78
C SER A 32 34.28 10.42 44.10
N SER A 33 33.38 11.25 43.59
CA SER A 33 32.59 12.22 44.38
C SER A 33 31.76 13.16 43.49
N LEU A 34 30.57 13.52 43.98
CA LEU A 34 29.75 14.64 43.49
C LEU A 34 29.98 15.86 44.40
N PRO A 35 29.62 17.06 43.93
CA PRO A 35 28.78 17.92 44.76
C PRO A 35 27.44 18.26 44.07
N SER A 36 26.39 18.36 44.89
CA SER A 36 25.02 18.66 44.46
C SER A 36 24.68 20.15 44.56
N VAL A 37 24.03 20.72 43.54
CA VAL A 37 23.19 21.93 43.71
C VAL A 37 21.94 21.84 42.85
N SER A 38 20.77 22.06 43.47
CA SER A 38 19.46 22.30 42.86
C SER A 38 18.53 22.86 43.97
N PRO A 39 17.42 23.57 43.71
CA PRO A 39 16.87 23.99 42.42
C PRO A 39 16.71 25.52 42.27
N ALA A 40 16.44 26.00 41.05
CA ALA A 40 15.84 27.32 40.81
C ALA A 40 14.84 27.24 39.66
N ALA A 41 13.60 27.66 39.90
CA ALA A 41 12.50 27.52 38.94
C ALA A 41 12.44 28.66 37.92
N ARG A 42 12.22 28.34 36.63
CA ARG A 42 11.63 29.25 35.63
C ARG A 42 10.84 28.43 34.61
N ARG A 43 9.53 28.69 34.52
CA ARG A 43 8.68 28.20 33.42
C ARG A 43 8.94 29.03 32.16
N PRO A 44 9.09 28.41 30.98
CA PRO A 44 8.65 29.01 29.72
C PRO A 44 7.12 29.02 29.64
N SER A 45 6.55 29.96 28.90
CA SER A 45 5.12 30.10 28.69
C SER A 45 4.56 29.09 27.67
N ALA A 46 3.23 28.91 27.68
CA ALA A 46 2.54 28.12 26.66
C ALA A 46 2.65 28.80 25.27
N GLY A 47 3.50 28.25 24.41
CA GLY A 47 3.51 28.56 22.98
C GLY A 47 2.51 27.69 22.22
N ARG A 48 1.79 28.27 21.25
CA ARG A 48 0.85 27.54 20.38
C ARG A 48 1.57 26.37 19.69
N ALA A 49 1.06 25.15 19.87
CA ALA A 49 1.32 24.06 18.94
C ALA A 49 0.64 24.39 17.60
N GLY A 50 1.41 24.91 16.64
CA GLY A 50 0.91 25.17 15.30
C GLY A 50 0.81 23.88 14.50
N LEU A 51 -0.40 23.39 14.24
CA LEU A 51 -0.63 22.36 13.22
C LEU A 51 -0.25 22.93 11.85
N VAL A 52 0.98 22.67 11.41
CA VAL A 52 1.39 22.93 10.03
C VAL A 52 0.82 21.81 9.18
N SER A 53 -0.41 22.02 8.70
CA SER A 53 -1.09 21.13 7.76
C SER A 53 -0.17 20.78 6.60
N GLY A 54 0.02 19.49 6.35
CA GLY A 54 0.80 18.99 5.24
C GLY A 54 0.15 19.42 3.93
N ARG A 55 0.70 20.47 3.30
CA ARG A 55 0.25 20.92 1.98
C ARG A 55 0.46 19.81 0.96
N ILE A 56 -0.62 19.08 0.66
CA ILE A 56 -0.73 18.32 -0.58
C ILE A 56 -0.44 19.30 -1.72
N ILE A 57 0.64 19.06 -2.46
CA ILE A 57 0.94 19.83 -3.67
C ILE A 57 -0.07 19.37 -4.72
N ALA A 58 -1.20 20.07 -4.77
CA ALA A 58 -2.16 19.90 -5.85
C ALA A 58 -1.43 20.18 -7.19
N PRO A 59 -1.48 19.28 -8.18
CA PRO A 59 -0.95 19.57 -9.50
C PRO A 59 -1.67 20.79 -10.09
N PRO A 60 -1.01 21.61 -10.91
CA PRO A 60 -1.62 22.80 -11.47
C PRO A 60 -2.87 22.44 -12.28
N ALA A 61 -4.00 23.05 -11.95
CA ALA A 61 -5.29 22.82 -12.60
C ALA A 61 -5.35 23.43 -14.01
N GLN A 62 -4.52 22.91 -14.92
CA GLN A 62 -4.65 23.16 -16.35
C GLN A 62 -5.69 22.21 -16.92
N PHE A 63 -6.87 22.76 -17.21
CA PHE A 63 -7.98 22.01 -17.79
C PHE A 63 -7.69 21.72 -19.27
N VAL A 64 -6.86 20.71 -19.53
CA VAL A 64 -6.57 20.26 -20.90
C VAL A 64 -7.88 19.76 -21.53
N PRO A 65 -8.35 20.35 -22.64
CA PRO A 65 -9.59 19.92 -23.26
C PRO A 65 -9.46 18.47 -23.75
N LEU A 66 -10.40 17.62 -23.33
CA LEU A 66 -10.44 16.21 -23.71
C LEU A 66 -10.41 16.06 -25.24
N SER A 67 -9.50 15.22 -25.72
CA SER A 67 -9.35 14.97 -27.16
C SER A 67 -10.59 14.30 -27.74
N ALA A 68 -10.83 14.48 -29.05
CA ALA A 68 -12.01 13.93 -29.71
C ALA A 68 -12.24 12.40 -29.49
N PRO A 69 -11.21 11.53 -29.40
CA PRO A 69 -11.37 10.14 -29.00
C PRO A 69 -11.99 9.97 -27.61
N ALA A 70 -11.56 10.75 -26.61
CA ALA A 70 -12.14 10.71 -25.28
C ALA A 70 -13.61 11.13 -25.30
N LEU A 71 -13.96 12.18 -26.06
CA LEU A 71 -15.36 12.61 -26.20
C LEU A 71 -16.27 11.53 -26.83
N SER A 72 -15.70 10.66 -27.69
CA SER A 72 -16.38 9.47 -28.21
C SER A 72 -16.58 8.40 -27.12
N ILE A 73 -15.54 8.14 -26.30
CA ILE A 73 -15.62 7.22 -25.15
C ILE A 73 -16.71 7.68 -24.18
N TYR A 74 -16.74 8.95 -23.76
CA TYR A 74 -17.78 9.47 -22.85
C TYR A 74 -19.21 9.27 -23.40
N ARG A 75 -19.42 9.44 -24.72
CA ARG A 75 -20.71 9.17 -25.37
C ARG A 75 -21.05 7.68 -25.44
N LEU A 76 -20.06 6.82 -25.62
CA LEU A 76 -20.22 5.36 -25.58
C LEU A 76 -20.54 4.89 -24.16
N LEU A 77 -19.82 5.36 -23.14
CA LEU A 77 -20.08 5.10 -21.73
C LEU A 77 -21.52 5.51 -21.35
N ALA A 78 -21.92 6.73 -21.67
CA ALA A 78 -23.29 7.20 -21.45
C ALA A 78 -24.36 6.46 -22.30
N SER A 79 -23.97 5.69 -23.33
CA SER A 79 -24.87 4.80 -24.07
C SER A 79 -24.94 3.40 -23.46
N ILE A 80 -23.83 2.90 -22.92
CA ILE A 80 -23.75 1.61 -22.21
C ILE A 80 -24.47 1.71 -20.85
N ASP A 81 -24.22 2.77 -20.07
CA ASP A 81 -24.90 3.01 -18.79
C ASP A 81 -26.44 3.05 -18.98
N ARG A 82 -26.93 3.79 -19.98
CA ARG A 82 -28.37 3.79 -20.33
C ARG A 82 -28.91 2.40 -20.67
N LYS A 83 -28.15 1.56 -21.42
CA LYS A 83 -28.57 0.17 -21.66
C LYS A 83 -28.55 -0.69 -20.41
N LEU A 84 -27.54 -0.59 -19.56
CA LEU A 84 -27.50 -1.32 -18.28
C LEU A 84 -28.65 -0.89 -17.36
N ASN A 85 -29.07 0.39 -17.44
CA ASN A 85 -30.24 0.93 -16.75
C ASN A 85 -31.58 0.40 -17.28
N GLU A 86 -31.69 0.23 -18.61
CA GLU A 86 -32.86 -0.34 -19.30
C GLU A 86 -32.96 -1.86 -19.09
N GLU A 87 -31.83 -2.57 -19.08
CA GLU A 87 -31.71 -4.02 -18.87
C GLU A 87 -31.81 -4.45 -17.40
N GLY A 88 -31.92 -3.50 -16.46
CA GLY A 88 -32.13 -3.79 -15.03
C GLY A 88 -30.98 -4.53 -14.34
N HIS A 89 -29.74 -4.36 -14.81
CA HIS A 89 -28.58 -5.02 -14.22
C HIS A 89 -28.43 -4.64 -12.72
N PRO A 90 -28.29 -5.62 -11.81
CA PRO A 90 -28.23 -5.35 -10.38
C PRO A 90 -26.95 -4.57 -10.01
N MET A 91 -27.13 -3.53 -9.21
CA MET A 91 -26.04 -2.75 -8.59
C MET A 91 -25.44 -3.59 -7.47
N MET A 92 -24.12 -3.66 -7.34
CA MET A 92 -23.50 -4.41 -6.26
C MET A 92 -23.56 -3.62 -4.95
N THR A 93 -24.37 -4.08 -4.01
CA THR A 93 -24.54 -3.46 -2.69
C THR A 93 -23.47 -3.92 -1.69
N LEU A 94 -23.35 -3.21 -0.57
CA LEU A 94 -22.49 -3.62 0.56
C LEU A 94 -22.88 -5.00 1.13
N SER A 95 -24.14 -5.43 0.97
CA SER A 95 -24.58 -6.77 1.38
C SER A 95 -23.98 -7.86 0.49
N GLU A 96 -23.90 -7.61 -0.82
CA GLU A 96 -23.36 -8.56 -1.81
C GLU A 96 -21.82 -8.61 -1.81
N LEU A 97 -21.15 -7.62 -1.18
CA LEU A 97 -19.72 -7.71 -0.87
C LEU A 97 -19.40 -8.76 0.20
N LYS A 98 -20.36 -9.17 1.05
CA LYS A 98 -20.06 -10.05 2.20
C LYS A 98 -19.68 -11.48 1.78
N GLY A 99 -19.13 -12.23 2.72
CA GLY A 99 -18.74 -13.63 2.55
C GLY A 99 -17.25 -13.83 2.16
N PRO A 100 -16.93 -15.04 1.66
CA PRO A 100 -15.55 -15.48 1.43
C PRO A 100 -14.92 -14.89 0.16
N TYR A 101 -13.59 -14.73 0.17
CA TYR A 101 -12.73 -14.36 -0.95
C TYR A 101 -11.42 -15.16 -0.95
N ASP A 102 -10.91 -15.49 -2.14
CA ASP A 102 -9.59 -16.13 -2.31
C ASP A 102 -8.43 -15.13 -2.28
N ALA A 103 -8.75 -13.85 -2.54
CA ALA A 103 -7.81 -12.74 -2.58
C ALA A 103 -8.51 -11.41 -2.29
N ILE A 104 -7.81 -10.55 -1.55
CA ILE A 104 -8.21 -9.17 -1.26
C ILE A 104 -6.98 -8.28 -1.48
N TYR A 105 -7.12 -7.20 -2.27
CA TYR A 105 -6.03 -6.26 -2.58
C TYR A 105 -6.49 -4.79 -2.52
N SER A 106 -5.55 -3.90 -2.19
CA SER A 106 -5.69 -2.46 -2.40
C SER A 106 -5.36 -2.07 -3.84
N LEU A 107 -6.12 -1.13 -4.41
CA LEU A 107 -5.84 -0.41 -5.66
C LEU A 107 -5.45 1.06 -5.43
N GLY A 108 -5.06 1.40 -4.20
CA GLY A 108 -4.36 2.65 -3.87
C GLY A 108 -5.24 3.91 -3.89
N HIS A 109 -4.83 4.89 -4.71
CA HIS A 109 -4.88 6.35 -4.49
C HIS A 109 -3.79 6.82 -3.51
N ASN A 110 -3.80 6.29 -2.30
CA ASN A 110 -2.71 6.37 -1.33
C ASN A 110 -2.66 5.06 -0.52
N CYS A 111 -1.92 5.02 0.59
CA CYS A 111 -1.84 3.83 1.42
C CYS A 111 -3.10 3.52 2.27
N LEU A 112 -4.13 4.38 2.28
CA LEU A 112 -5.32 4.25 3.15
C LEU A 112 -6.05 2.89 3.01
N PRO A 113 -6.46 2.41 1.82
CA PRO A 113 -7.11 1.12 1.72
C PRO A 113 -6.17 -0.05 2.13
N GLY A 114 -4.86 0.09 1.92
CA GLY A 114 -3.87 -0.87 2.41
C GLY A 114 -3.75 -0.91 3.94
N VAL A 115 -3.85 0.26 4.59
CA VAL A 115 -3.89 0.40 6.05
C VAL A 115 -5.20 -0.16 6.62
N GLN A 116 -6.35 0.17 6.03
CA GLN A 116 -7.66 -0.25 6.53
C GLN A 116 -7.91 -1.76 6.35
N LEU A 117 -7.45 -2.34 5.24
CA LEU A 117 -7.40 -3.80 5.08
C LEU A 117 -6.48 -4.47 6.12
N ALA A 118 -5.42 -3.79 6.59
CA ALA A 118 -4.58 -4.31 7.67
C ALA A 118 -5.26 -4.22 9.03
N LYS A 119 -5.86 -3.07 9.37
CA LYS A 119 -6.59 -2.84 10.64
C LYS A 119 -7.72 -3.85 10.85
N ASN A 120 -8.39 -4.25 9.78
CA ASN A 120 -9.51 -5.20 9.80
C ASN A 120 -9.08 -6.66 9.48
N GLY A 121 -7.78 -6.98 9.50
CA GLY A 121 -7.26 -8.35 9.34
C GLY A 121 -7.34 -8.93 7.91
N LEU A 122 -7.89 -8.19 6.95
CA LEU A 122 -8.10 -8.62 5.56
C LEU A 122 -6.83 -8.55 4.68
N ARG A 123 -5.72 -7.99 5.18
CA ARG A 123 -4.47 -7.90 4.41
C ARG A 123 -3.48 -9.03 4.73
N ARG A 124 -3.74 -10.23 4.18
CA ARG A 124 -2.83 -11.39 4.25
C ARG A 124 -1.46 -11.16 3.57
N TYR A 125 -1.37 -10.21 2.65
CA TYR A 125 -0.14 -9.83 1.94
C TYR A 125 -0.29 -8.40 1.39
N SER A 126 0.83 -7.70 1.14
CA SER A 126 0.77 -6.43 0.40
C SER A 126 0.61 -6.65 -1.10
N GLY A 127 -0.20 -5.82 -1.76
CA GLY A 127 -0.17 -5.59 -3.19
C GLY A 127 1.04 -4.76 -3.64
N PRO A 128 1.19 -4.50 -4.95
CA PRO A 128 2.28 -3.71 -5.49
C PRO A 128 2.21 -2.23 -5.06
N ILE A 129 1.01 -1.64 -5.02
CA ILE A 129 0.76 -0.21 -4.79
C ILE A 129 0.19 0.13 -3.40
N ASP A 130 0.19 -0.84 -2.48
CA ASP A 130 -0.24 -0.71 -1.07
C ASP A 130 0.34 0.49 -0.30
N TRP A 131 1.54 0.90 -0.69
CA TRP A 131 2.43 1.81 0.03
C TRP A 131 2.83 3.01 -0.84
N MET A 132 1.96 3.37 -1.78
CA MET A 132 2.24 4.28 -2.88
C MET A 132 1.10 5.29 -3.12
N GLY A 133 1.46 6.52 -3.46
CA GLY A 133 0.55 7.44 -4.13
C GLY A 133 0.22 6.94 -5.55
N SER A 134 -1.05 6.77 -5.87
CA SER A 134 -1.54 6.36 -7.19
C SER A 134 -2.78 7.19 -7.57
N PRO A 135 -2.64 8.53 -7.62
CA PRO A 135 -3.75 9.47 -7.60
C PRO A 135 -4.71 9.29 -8.77
N LEU A 136 -4.18 9.08 -9.98
CA LEU A 136 -4.96 8.82 -11.19
C LEU A 136 -5.40 7.35 -11.22
N LEU A 137 -6.71 7.11 -11.31
CA LEU A 137 -7.26 5.75 -11.34
C LEU A 137 -7.05 5.10 -12.72
N SER A 138 -7.17 5.88 -13.78
CA SER A 138 -6.73 5.55 -15.16
C SER A 138 -5.26 5.08 -15.22
N GLY A 139 -4.37 5.63 -14.38
CA GLY A 139 -2.99 5.16 -14.25
C GLY A 139 -2.89 3.72 -13.75
N VAL A 140 -3.72 3.36 -12.75
CA VAL A 140 -3.83 1.99 -12.22
C VAL A 140 -4.50 1.05 -13.20
N SER A 141 -5.52 1.50 -13.94
CA SER A 141 -6.15 0.75 -15.04
C SER A 141 -5.12 0.38 -16.11
N ARG A 142 -4.32 1.34 -16.59
CA ARG A 142 -3.23 1.06 -17.55
C ARG A 142 -2.17 0.14 -16.97
N ALA A 143 -1.76 0.32 -15.70
CA ALA A 143 -0.80 -0.56 -15.05
C ALA A 143 -1.29 -2.02 -14.97
N LEU A 144 -2.57 -2.25 -14.66
CA LEU A 144 -3.18 -3.58 -14.67
C LEU A 144 -3.24 -4.17 -16.09
N GLN A 145 -3.71 -3.38 -17.07
CA GLN A 145 -3.84 -3.80 -18.47
C GLN A 145 -2.49 -4.20 -19.09
N GLU A 146 -1.46 -3.40 -18.85
CA GLU A 146 -0.08 -3.66 -19.29
C GLU A 146 0.67 -4.64 -18.37
N ARG A 147 0.00 -5.24 -17.37
CA ARG A 147 0.57 -6.20 -16.41
C ARG A 147 1.82 -5.67 -15.70
N PHE A 148 1.84 -4.36 -15.43
CA PHE A 148 2.93 -3.59 -14.83
C PHE A 148 4.25 -3.59 -15.63
N ALA A 149 4.22 -3.83 -16.94
CA ALA A 149 5.44 -3.99 -17.77
C ALA A 149 6.44 -2.82 -17.74
N SER A 150 5.99 -1.58 -17.48
CA SER A 150 6.87 -0.40 -17.36
C SER A 150 7.04 0.11 -15.90
N PHE A 151 6.59 -0.65 -14.91
CA PHE A 151 6.37 -0.17 -13.55
C PHE A 151 7.66 -0.01 -12.75
N MET A 152 7.88 1.19 -12.24
CA MET A 152 9.05 1.58 -11.44
C MET A 152 10.38 1.21 -12.12
N GLU A 153 10.47 1.39 -13.44
CA GLU A 153 11.69 1.16 -14.21
C GLU A 153 12.73 2.27 -13.97
N LEU A 154 13.96 1.95 -13.52
CA LEU A 154 14.97 2.93 -13.07
C LEU A 154 15.15 4.16 -13.97
N ARG A 155 15.17 3.96 -15.30
CA ARG A 155 15.34 5.03 -16.30
C ARG A 155 14.20 6.08 -16.32
N ASN A 156 13.04 5.74 -15.74
CA ASN A 156 11.87 6.60 -15.64
C ASN A 156 11.81 7.34 -14.29
N LEU A 157 12.52 6.84 -13.26
CA LEU A 157 12.33 7.29 -11.88
C LEU A 157 12.90 8.69 -11.63
N SER A 158 12.16 9.48 -10.86
CA SER A 158 12.57 10.82 -10.42
C SER A 158 12.25 11.03 -8.95
N VAL A 159 13.16 11.68 -8.22
CA VAL A 159 12.92 12.10 -6.83
C VAL A 159 12.18 13.44 -6.87
N THR A 160 10.96 13.49 -6.36
CA THR A 160 10.10 14.68 -6.38
C THR A 160 10.01 15.41 -5.04
N GLY A 161 10.53 14.80 -3.97
CA GLY A 161 10.57 15.39 -2.63
C GLY A 161 10.97 14.39 -1.55
N ILE A 162 10.69 14.74 -0.30
CA ILE A 162 10.83 13.89 0.88
C ILE A 162 9.51 13.92 1.63
N ASP A 163 9.01 12.77 2.06
CA ASP A 163 7.94 12.66 3.07
C ASP A 163 8.57 12.80 4.46
N PRO A 164 8.31 13.90 5.19
CA PRO A 164 8.92 14.14 6.50
C PRO A 164 8.35 13.24 7.60
N ASN A 165 7.18 12.62 7.39
CA ASN A 165 6.56 11.69 8.35
C ASN A 165 7.11 10.27 8.16
N ALA A 166 7.37 9.87 6.92
CA ALA A 166 7.95 8.57 6.59
C ALA A 166 9.49 8.54 6.61
N GLY A 167 10.14 9.71 6.60
CA GLY A 167 11.61 9.81 6.48
C GLY A 167 12.13 9.25 5.15
N CYS A 168 11.33 9.32 4.08
CA CYS A 168 11.59 8.66 2.80
C CYS A 168 11.56 9.66 1.63
N TYR A 169 12.34 9.39 0.60
CA TYR A 169 12.24 10.09 -0.68
C TYR A 169 10.92 9.72 -1.37
N LEU A 170 10.24 10.73 -1.92
CA LEU A 170 9.13 10.55 -2.84
C LEU A 170 9.70 10.24 -4.22
N VAL A 171 9.52 9.01 -4.69
CA VAL A 171 10.07 8.53 -5.97
C VAL A 171 8.93 8.30 -6.96
N TYR A 172 8.85 9.15 -7.97
CA TYR A 172 7.79 9.18 -8.98
C TYR A 172 8.18 8.40 -10.25
N ASP A 173 7.26 7.54 -10.69
CA ASP A 173 7.27 6.85 -11.97
C ASP A 173 6.18 7.45 -12.90
N PRO A 174 6.57 8.15 -13.98
CA PRO A 174 5.64 8.68 -14.97
C PRO A 174 4.97 7.60 -15.83
N ALA A 175 5.44 6.35 -15.84
CA ALA A 175 4.87 5.30 -16.70
C ALA A 175 3.40 4.98 -16.33
N TYR A 176 3.03 5.09 -15.06
CA TYR A 176 1.65 4.93 -14.58
C TYR A 176 1.19 6.04 -13.63
N HIS A 177 1.97 7.12 -13.49
CA HIS A 177 1.75 8.24 -12.56
C HIS A 177 1.68 7.80 -11.09
N ILE A 178 2.62 6.94 -10.67
CA ILE A 178 2.68 6.37 -9.33
C ILE A 178 3.88 6.96 -8.56
N VAL A 179 3.74 7.14 -7.26
CA VAL A 179 4.80 7.61 -6.34
C VAL A 179 5.04 6.55 -5.27
N SER A 180 6.27 6.08 -5.13
CA SER A 180 6.68 5.38 -3.90
C SER A 180 6.88 6.37 -2.77
N ASN A 181 6.21 6.13 -1.65
CA ASN A 181 6.28 6.96 -0.44
C ASN A 181 7.19 6.36 0.65
N HIS A 182 7.45 5.05 0.60
CA HIS A 182 7.97 4.29 1.75
C HIS A 182 9.04 3.25 1.38
N ASP A 183 9.52 3.20 0.13
CA ASP A 183 10.52 2.22 -0.29
C ASP A 183 11.98 2.76 -0.29
N TYR A 184 12.16 4.08 -0.23
CA TYR A 184 13.45 4.76 -0.39
C TYR A 184 13.76 5.64 0.84
N PRO A 185 14.34 5.11 1.92
CA PRO A 185 14.63 5.89 3.13
C PRO A 185 15.69 6.95 2.89
N VAL A 186 15.50 8.15 3.46
CA VAL A 186 16.53 9.19 3.52
C VAL A 186 17.59 8.76 4.53
N ARG A 187 18.87 8.84 4.14
CA ARG A 187 20.00 8.44 5.00
C ARG A 187 21.01 9.57 5.14
N ALA A 188 21.65 9.64 6.30
CA ALA A 188 22.70 10.63 6.58
C ALA A 188 24.09 10.23 6.03
N ASP A 189 24.28 8.96 5.66
CA ASP A 189 25.55 8.39 5.17
C ASP A 189 25.62 8.28 3.63
N HIS A 190 24.48 8.36 2.93
CA HIS A 190 24.39 8.17 1.48
C HIS A 190 23.47 9.22 0.83
N ALA A 191 24.04 10.05 -0.06
CA ALA A 191 23.28 11.05 -0.82
C ALA A 191 22.52 10.49 -2.04
N GLU A 192 22.76 9.23 -2.40
CA GLU A 192 22.16 8.56 -3.56
C GLU A 192 20.77 8.01 -3.23
N ALA A 193 19.74 8.84 -3.38
CA ALA A 193 18.35 8.54 -3.06
C ALA A 193 17.78 7.24 -3.68
N LEU A 194 18.30 6.83 -4.84
CA LEU A 194 17.86 5.62 -5.55
C LEU A 194 18.77 4.39 -5.32
N LEU A 195 19.77 4.46 -4.43
CA LEU A 195 20.65 3.34 -4.10
C LEU A 195 19.90 2.04 -3.71
N PRO A 196 18.76 2.08 -2.98
CA PRO A 196 17.95 0.88 -2.68
C PRO A 196 17.24 0.24 -3.89
N TYR A 197 17.29 0.83 -5.09
CA TYR A 197 16.48 0.45 -6.26
C TYR A 197 16.43 -1.06 -6.55
N PRO A 198 17.55 -1.82 -6.58
CA PRO A 198 17.50 -3.24 -6.95
C PRO A 198 16.63 -4.07 -6.01
N GLU A 199 16.71 -3.81 -4.69
CA GLU A 199 15.89 -4.47 -3.68
C GLU A 199 14.42 -4.03 -3.77
N VAL A 200 14.19 -2.74 -4.02
CA VAL A 200 12.83 -2.19 -4.21
C VAL A 200 12.16 -2.82 -5.43
N LYS A 201 12.82 -2.85 -6.59
CA LYS A 201 12.28 -3.44 -7.82
C LYS A 201 11.98 -4.93 -7.65
N ALA A 202 12.93 -5.72 -7.14
CA ALA A 202 12.72 -7.15 -6.87
C ALA A 202 11.58 -7.45 -5.87
N LYS A 203 11.39 -6.56 -4.87
CA LYS A 203 10.27 -6.60 -3.92
C LYS A 203 8.92 -6.27 -4.58
N LEU A 204 8.90 -5.34 -5.53
CA LEU A 204 7.70 -4.92 -6.26
C LEU A 204 7.30 -5.94 -7.33
N ASP A 205 8.25 -6.49 -8.07
CA ASP A 205 7.99 -7.52 -9.08
C ASP A 205 7.38 -8.78 -8.41
N ARG A 206 7.95 -9.22 -7.28
CA ARG A 206 7.34 -10.25 -6.41
C ARG A 206 5.96 -9.89 -5.83
N ARG A 207 5.52 -8.63 -5.86
CA ARG A 207 4.15 -8.21 -5.48
C ARG A 207 3.23 -8.22 -6.69
N VAL A 208 3.71 -7.77 -7.85
CA VAL A 208 3.04 -7.87 -9.16
C VAL A 208 2.73 -9.32 -9.51
N ASP A 209 3.73 -10.21 -9.51
CA ASP A 209 3.57 -11.62 -9.90
C ASP A 209 2.50 -12.33 -9.07
N ARG A 210 2.51 -12.13 -7.74
CA ARG A 210 1.51 -12.70 -6.83
C ARG A 210 0.13 -12.09 -7.04
N MET A 211 0.04 -10.80 -7.37
CA MET A 211 -1.23 -10.16 -7.69
C MET A 211 -1.79 -10.71 -8.99
N LEU A 212 -1.02 -10.72 -10.08
CA LEU A 212 -1.44 -11.25 -11.38
C LEU A 212 -1.81 -12.73 -11.30
N GLY A 213 -1.01 -13.55 -10.60
CA GLY A 213 -1.30 -14.97 -10.37
C GLY A 213 -2.57 -15.21 -9.53
N LYS A 214 -2.93 -14.28 -8.63
CA LYS A 214 -4.22 -14.30 -7.94
C LYS A 214 -5.36 -13.84 -8.85
N LEU A 215 -5.19 -12.77 -9.64
CA LEU A 215 -6.21 -12.32 -10.61
C LEU A 215 -6.59 -13.43 -11.61
N SER A 216 -5.63 -14.24 -12.06
CA SER A 216 -5.90 -15.35 -12.99
C SER A 216 -6.31 -16.68 -12.32
N GLY A 217 -6.04 -16.87 -11.02
CA GLY A 217 -6.11 -18.18 -10.33
C GLY A 217 -7.07 -18.26 -9.15
N SER A 218 -7.85 -17.21 -8.87
CA SER A 218 -8.83 -17.16 -7.78
C SER A 218 -10.26 -17.11 -8.30
N SER A 219 -11.21 -17.67 -7.54
CA SER A 219 -12.62 -17.80 -7.92
C SER A 219 -13.45 -16.57 -7.54
N ARG A 220 -13.16 -15.95 -6.38
CA ARG A 220 -13.77 -14.68 -5.93
C ARG A 220 -12.71 -13.73 -5.36
N ILE A 221 -12.61 -12.53 -5.93
CA ILE A 221 -11.58 -11.53 -5.58
C ILE A 221 -12.23 -10.21 -5.15
N LEU A 222 -11.73 -9.59 -4.08
CA LEU A 222 -12.10 -8.22 -3.68
C LEU A 222 -10.95 -7.25 -3.99
N LEU A 223 -11.31 -6.10 -4.56
CA LEU A 223 -10.41 -5.01 -4.87
C LEU A 223 -10.92 -3.73 -4.21
N VAL A 224 -10.10 -3.04 -3.44
CA VAL A 224 -10.50 -1.85 -2.69
C VAL A 224 -9.78 -0.62 -3.21
N ARG A 225 -10.53 0.38 -3.70
CA ARG A 225 -10.00 1.64 -4.22
C ARG A 225 -10.62 2.81 -3.47
N THR A 226 -9.81 3.75 -2.97
CA THR A 226 -10.30 5.08 -2.60
C THR A 226 -10.13 6.05 -3.77
N GLU A 227 -11.04 7.01 -3.92
CA GLU A 227 -11.00 8.13 -4.91
C GLU A 227 -10.78 7.81 -6.40
N GLY A 228 -11.52 8.52 -7.26
CA GLY A 228 -11.41 8.50 -8.71
C GLY A 228 -12.60 9.23 -9.33
N SER A 229 -12.77 9.11 -10.65
CA SER A 229 -13.98 9.53 -11.34
C SER A 229 -14.76 8.32 -11.86
N TYR A 230 -16.10 8.43 -11.99
CA TYR A 230 -16.95 7.38 -12.59
C TYR A 230 -16.36 6.80 -13.90
N PRO A 231 -15.87 7.63 -14.86
CA PRO A 231 -15.28 7.12 -16.10
C PRO A 231 -14.03 6.25 -15.90
N GLU A 232 -13.13 6.66 -14.99
CA GLU A 232 -11.92 5.87 -14.68
C GLU A 232 -12.26 4.58 -13.91
N LEU A 233 -13.31 4.60 -13.08
CA LEU A 233 -13.79 3.41 -12.38
C LEU A 233 -14.48 2.43 -13.34
N PHE A 234 -15.17 2.93 -14.36
CA PHE A 234 -15.69 2.13 -15.46
C PHE A 234 -14.55 1.56 -16.33
N GLU A 235 -13.53 2.37 -16.63
CA GLU A 235 -12.30 1.92 -17.33
C GLU A 235 -11.61 0.79 -16.55
N LEU A 236 -11.40 0.96 -15.24
CA LEU A 236 -10.87 -0.08 -14.35
C LEU A 236 -11.72 -1.35 -14.43
N GLN A 237 -13.04 -1.22 -14.39
CA GLN A 237 -13.94 -2.37 -14.45
C GLN A 237 -13.80 -3.15 -15.76
N LEU A 238 -13.69 -2.47 -16.90
CA LEU A 238 -13.45 -3.11 -18.21
C LEU A 238 -12.11 -3.84 -18.23
N VAL A 239 -11.05 -3.23 -17.71
CA VAL A 239 -9.72 -3.85 -17.59
C VAL A 239 -9.80 -5.10 -16.71
N LEU A 240 -10.42 -5.02 -15.53
CA LEU A 240 -10.58 -6.16 -14.62
C LEU A 240 -11.37 -7.31 -15.24
N ARG A 241 -12.45 -7.02 -15.98
CA ARG A 241 -13.22 -8.03 -16.75
C ARG A 241 -12.40 -8.74 -17.83
N SER A 242 -11.27 -8.17 -18.28
CA SER A 242 -10.35 -8.81 -19.23
C SER A 242 -9.18 -9.57 -18.57
N LEU A 243 -8.93 -9.35 -17.28
CA LEU A 243 -7.79 -9.90 -16.55
C LEU A 243 -8.18 -11.00 -15.54
N VAL A 244 -9.39 -10.91 -14.97
CA VAL A 244 -9.88 -11.87 -13.97
C VAL A 244 -10.65 -12.97 -14.67
N GLY A 245 -10.20 -14.22 -14.53
CA GLY A 245 -10.83 -15.40 -15.15
C GLY A 245 -12.09 -15.91 -14.44
N ALA A 246 -12.56 -15.20 -13.41
CA ALA A 246 -13.65 -15.58 -12.52
C ALA A 246 -14.35 -14.34 -11.94
N THR A 247 -15.06 -14.47 -10.81
CA THR A 247 -15.80 -13.37 -10.19
C THR A 247 -14.87 -12.41 -9.45
N PHE A 248 -15.07 -11.11 -9.65
CA PHE A 248 -14.50 -10.08 -8.78
C PHE A 248 -15.58 -9.12 -8.26
N ALA A 249 -15.19 -8.36 -7.25
CA ALA A 249 -15.92 -7.24 -6.68
C ALA A 249 -14.94 -6.07 -6.47
N VAL A 250 -15.40 -4.84 -6.71
CA VAL A 250 -14.67 -3.61 -6.38
C VAL A 250 -15.44 -2.86 -5.30
N LEU A 251 -14.83 -2.65 -4.14
CA LEU A 251 -15.28 -1.66 -3.17
C LEU A 251 -14.61 -0.32 -3.50
N TYR A 252 -15.39 0.61 -4.05
CA TYR A 252 -14.96 1.97 -4.33
C TYR A 252 -15.46 2.92 -3.22
N VAL A 253 -14.55 3.68 -2.63
CA VAL A 253 -14.82 4.56 -1.48
C VAL A 253 -14.36 5.98 -1.79
N GLN A 254 -15.30 6.92 -1.78
CA GLN A 254 -15.04 8.35 -2.01
C GLN A 254 -15.21 9.14 -0.72
N HIS A 255 -14.30 10.05 -0.40
CA HIS A 255 -14.47 10.95 0.73
C HIS A 255 -15.23 12.21 0.29
N GLY A 256 -16.27 12.62 1.03
CA GLY A 256 -17.07 13.77 0.67
C GLY A 256 -17.88 14.35 1.81
N ASP A 257 -18.79 15.25 1.46
CA ASP A 257 -19.71 15.88 2.40
C ASP A 257 -20.88 14.92 2.67
N THR A 258 -20.82 14.24 3.81
CA THR A 258 -21.80 13.25 4.31
C THR A 258 -21.50 12.97 5.79
N GLU A 259 -22.52 12.60 6.57
CA GLU A 259 -22.38 12.21 7.98
C GLU A 259 -22.06 10.70 8.15
N GLY A 260 -22.25 9.90 7.11
CA GLY A 260 -22.06 8.44 7.15
C GLY A 260 -21.89 7.81 5.76
N ILE A 261 -22.09 6.50 5.68
CA ILE A 261 -21.99 5.73 4.43
C ILE A 261 -23.21 6.03 3.54
N VAL A 262 -22.96 6.47 2.30
CA VAL A 262 -23.98 6.75 1.30
C VAL A 262 -23.66 5.99 0.01
N ASP A 263 -24.63 5.32 -0.59
CA ASP A 263 -24.50 4.71 -1.92
C ASP A 263 -24.47 5.81 -2.99
N LEU A 264 -23.47 5.78 -3.89
CA LEU A 264 -23.32 6.78 -4.95
C LEU A 264 -24.30 6.59 -6.12
N GLY A 265 -25.04 5.47 -6.16
CA GLY A 265 -25.95 5.12 -7.26
C GLY A 265 -25.25 4.82 -8.58
N TRP A 266 -23.93 4.58 -8.56
CA TRP A 266 -23.13 4.37 -9.78
C TRP A 266 -23.27 2.94 -10.28
N ARG A 267 -23.95 2.77 -11.42
CA ARG A 267 -24.38 1.48 -11.97
C ARG A 267 -23.31 0.77 -12.80
N ILE A 268 -22.13 0.60 -12.20
CA ILE A 268 -21.00 -0.09 -12.80
C ILE A 268 -21.01 -1.56 -12.33
N PRO A 269 -21.17 -2.57 -13.22
CA PRO A 269 -21.30 -3.96 -12.78
C PRO A 269 -20.06 -4.46 -12.02
N HIS A 270 -20.21 -5.29 -11.01
CA HIS A 270 -19.13 -5.71 -10.08
C HIS A 270 -18.53 -4.60 -9.20
N VAL A 271 -19.13 -3.41 -9.14
CA VAL A 271 -18.64 -2.29 -8.31
C VAL A 271 -19.69 -1.90 -7.28
N CYS A 272 -19.31 -1.89 -6.00
CA CYS A 272 -20.01 -1.20 -4.94
C CYS A 272 -19.36 0.17 -4.75
N ALA A 273 -20.08 1.24 -5.06
CA ALA A 273 -19.56 2.61 -5.03
C ALA A 273 -20.23 3.40 -3.91
N VAL A 274 -19.44 3.78 -2.89
CA VAL A 274 -19.95 4.50 -1.71
C VAL A 274 -19.17 5.78 -1.44
N GLN A 275 -19.84 6.73 -0.80
CA GLN A 275 -19.26 7.94 -0.23
C GLN A 275 -19.25 7.85 1.30
N ILE A 276 -18.17 8.33 1.92
CA ILE A 276 -18.00 8.42 3.38
C ILE A 276 -17.49 9.81 3.80
N PRO A 277 -17.55 10.18 5.09
CA PRO A 277 -17.21 11.54 5.54
C PRO A 277 -15.77 11.95 5.21
N ARG A 278 -15.60 13.19 4.73
CA ARG A 278 -14.28 13.81 4.57
C ARG A 278 -13.79 14.41 5.89
N VAL A 279 -12.89 13.68 6.53
CA VAL A 279 -12.39 13.93 7.90
C VAL A 279 -10.94 14.46 7.90
N PRO A 280 -10.49 15.15 8.96
CA PRO A 280 -9.11 15.66 9.07
C PRO A 280 -8.03 14.59 8.99
N ASP A 281 -8.18 13.47 9.71
CA ASP A 281 -7.32 12.30 9.61
C ASP A 281 -8.07 11.12 8.98
N MET A 282 -8.02 11.04 7.64
CA MET A 282 -8.61 9.95 6.87
C MET A 282 -8.09 8.55 7.25
N PHE A 283 -6.92 8.45 7.91
CA PHE A 283 -6.35 7.18 8.34
C PHE A 283 -6.91 6.66 9.65
N HIS A 284 -7.55 7.50 10.47
CA HIS A 284 -8.00 7.13 11.82
C HIS A 284 -9.43 7.55 12.16
N ASP A 285 -9.86 8.76 11.77
CA ASP A 285 -11.19 9.29 12.14
C ASP A 285 -12.34 8.44 11.57
N ASN A 286 -12.13 7.82 10.39
CA ASN A 286 -13.09 6.93 9.73
C ASN A 286 -12.95 5.43 10.12
N ASP A 287 -12.15 5.05 11.13
CA ASP A 287 -11.90 3.64 11.49
C ASP A 287 -13.17 2.84 11.85
N GLY A 288 -14.21 3.50 12.37
CA GLY A 288 -15.51 2.88 12.61
C GLY A 288 -16.25 2.54 11.32
N ILE A 289 -16.29 3.49 10.38
CA ILE A 289 -16.93 3.33 9.06
C ILE A 289 -16.20 2.30 8.21
N TRP A 290 -14.86 2.27 8.23
CA TRP A 290 -14.10 1.23 7.54
C TRP A 290 -14.33 -0.18 8.08
N ARG A 291 -14.67 -0.33 9.36
CA ARG A 291 -15.06 -1.61 9.95
C ARG A 291 -16.46 -2.06 9.49
N GLU A 292 -17.39 -1.12 9.32
CA GLU A 292 -18.73 -1.39 8.81
C GLU A 292 -18.70 -1.76 7.32
N LEU A 293 -17.94 -1.02 6.49
CA LEU A 293 -17.72 -1.31 5.07
C LEU A 293 -17.08 -2.67 4.79
N LEU A 294 -16.30 -3.18 5.76
CA LEU A 294 -15.59 -4.46 5.66
C LEU A 294 -16.24 -5.57 6.49
N ASP A 295 -17.39 -5.32 7.12
CA ASP A 295 -18.08 -6.31 7.94
C ASP A 295 -18.56 -7.52 7.13
N GLY A 296 -18.39 -8.71 7.70
CA GLY A 296 -18.76 -9.98 7.06
C GLY A 296 -17.92 -10.36 5.83
N ILE A 297 -16.92 -9.57 5.46
CA ILE A 297 -15.91 -9.93 4.44
C ILE A 297 -14.81 -10.76 5.11
N TYR A 298 -14.41 -11.88 4.50
CA TYR A 298 -13.30 -12.70 4.99
C TYR A 298 -12.58 -13.46 3.88
N HIS A 299 -11.39 -13.98 4.17
CA HIS A 299 -10.67 -14.89 3.28
C HIS A 299 -11.06 -16.35 3.55
N VAL A 300 -11.02 -17.19 2.52
CA VAL A 300 -10.97 -18.67 2.66
C VAL A 300 -9.66 -19.18 3.24
#